data_AF-A0A2G9T499-F1
#
_entry.id   AF-A0A2G9T499-F1
#
_cell.length_a   1.000
_cell.length_b   1.000
_cell.length_c   1.000
_cell.angle_alpha   90.00
_cell.angle_beta   90.00
_cell.angle_gamma   90.00
#
_symmetry.space_group_name_H-M   'P 1'
#
loop_
_entity.id
_entity.type
_entity.pdbx_description
1 polymer ?
#
loop_
_entity_poly.entity_id
_entity_poly.type
_entity_poly.pdbx_seq_one_letter_code
_entity_poly.pdbx_strand_id
1 'polypeptide(L)'
;NHSLLRVLPQVYADNREPFHAHIPQLLSVLRDADCSEKLSLLQLASMIANEKPDLLTPYLSQFDQYLLSPSTCTAVLNIYMSLISQGRAHALAPFLPTLSKACEQPAFNGNLATFYK
;
A
#
# COMPACT_ATOMS: atom_id res chain seq x y z
N ASN A 1 3.64 13.16 18.69
CA ASN A 1 4.93 12.76 18.09
C ASN A 1 4.67 11.94 16.83
N HIS A 2 4.26 12.59 15.72
CA HIS A 2 3.75 11.92 14.49
C HIS A 2 4.71 12.00 13.29
N SER A 3 5.91 12.58 13.49
CA SER A 3 6.93 12.66 12.43
C SER A 3 7.65 11.32 12.19
N LEU A 4 7.60 10.40 13.16
CA LEU A 4 8.27 9.11 13.09
C LEU A 4 7.66 8.19 12.01
N LEU A 5 6.34 8.20 11.86
CA LEU A 5 5.65 7.39 10.84
C LEU A 5 6.00 7.83 9.41
N ARG A 6 6.24 9.14 9.21
CA ARG A 6 6.69 9.70 7.92
C ARG A 6 8.13 9.33 7.56
N VAL A 7 8.98 9.04 8.55
CA VAL A 7 10.36 8.59 8.29
C VAL A 7 10.51 7.07 8.30
N LEU A 8 9.47 6.29 8.64
CA LEU A 8 9.55 4.82 8.59
C LEU A 8 10.02 4.28 7.22
N PRO A 9 9.59 4.80 6.06
CA PRO A 9 10.12 4.34 4.78
C PRO A 9 11.63 4.59 4.66
N GLN A 10 12.14 5.72 5.20
CA GLN A 10 13.56 6.02 5.19
C GLN A 10 14.34 5.12 6.17
N VAL A 11 13.80 4.88 7.36
CA VAL A 11 14.39 3.98 8.36
C VAL A 11 14.39 2.54 7.86
N TYR A 12 13.36 2.13 7.12
CA TYR A 12 13.33 0.82 6.48
C TYR A 12 14.44 0.67 5.45
N ALA A 13 14.78 1.71 4.69
CA ALA A 13 15.90 1.60 3.74
C ALA A 13 17.22 1.24 4.44
N ASP A 14 17.39 1.71 5.68
CA ASP A 14 18.56 1.52 6.54
C ASP A 14 18.51 0.22 7.38
N ASN A 15 17.34 -0.14 7.93
CA ASN A 15 17.14 -1.28 8.82
C ASN A 15 15.79 -1.97 8.57
N ARG A 16 15.78 -3.18 8.01
CA ARG A 16 14.58 -3.82 7.42
C ARG A 16 13.97 -4.93 8.28
N GLU A 17 14.83 -5.69 8.96
CA GLU A 17 14.46 -6.84 9.78
C GLU A 17 13.41 -6.58 10.87
N PRO A 18 13.48 -5.49 11.67
CA PRO A 18 12.48 -5.25 12.70
C PRO A 18 11.10 -4.96 12.11
N PHE A 19 11.03 -4.37 10.92
CA PHE A 19 9.76 -4.11 10.25
C PHE A 19 9.11 -5.38 9.73
N HIS A 20 9.93 -6.33 9.24
CA HIS A 20 9.45 -7.63 8.79
C HIS A 20 8.85 -8.45 9.93
N ALA A 21 9.44 -8.37 11.13
CA ALA A 21 8.92 -9.05 12.32
C ALA A 21 7.61 -8.43 12.84
N HIS A 22 7.40 -7.13 12.63
CA HIS A 22 6.28 -6.38 13.21
C HIS A 22 5.25 -5.90 12.15
N ILE A 23 5.14 -6.58 11.00
CA ILE A 23 4.10 -6.34 9.98
C ILE A 23 2.68 -6.27 10.58
N PRO A 24 2.26 -7.17 11.49
CA PRO A 24 0.90 -7.13 12.05
C PRO A 24 0.66 -5.85 12.86
N GLN A 25 1.67 -5.37 13.59
CA GLN A 25 1.59 -4.11 14.33
C GLN A 25 1.54 -2.91 13.37
N LEU A 26 2.34 -2.91 12.29
CA LEU A 26 2.29 -1.86 11.28
C LEU A 26 0.91 -1.76 10.63
N LEU A 27 0.27 -2.89 10.35
CA LEU A 27 -1.11 -2.94 9.83
C LEU A 27 -2.16 -2.49 10.85
N SER A 28 -1.94 -2.79 12.14
CA SER A 28 -2.78 -2.27 13.21
C SER A 28 -2.67 -0.75 13.29
N VAL A 29 -1.45 -0.20 13.21
CA VAL A 29 -1.23 1.25 13.18
C VAL A 29 -1.82 1.86 11.90
N LEU A 30 -1.72 1.20 10.76
CA LEU A 30 -2.31 1.65 9.49
C LEU A 30 -3.82 1.88 9.62
N ARG A 31 -4.53 1.08 10.42
CA ARG A 31 -5.97 1.23 10.62
C ARG A 31 -6.32 2.53 11.35
N ASP A 32 -5.62 2.79 12.46
CA ASP A 32 -5.85 3.95 13.35
C ASP A 32 -5.13 5.23 12.89
N ALA A 33 -4.21 5.13 11.94
CA ALA A 33 -3.39 6.24 11.46
C ALA A 33 -4.18 7.29 10.63
N ASP A 34 -3.68 8.53 10.65
CA ASP A 34 -4.18 9.63 9.83
C ASP A 34 -3.87 9.44 8.33
N CYS A 35 -4.52 10.19 7.43
CA CYS A 35 -4.32 10.07 5.97
C CYS A 35 -2.85 10.16 5.53
N SER A 36 -2.08 11.10 6.09
CA SER A 36 -0.65 11.24 5.75
C SER A 36 0.19 10.06 6.25
N GLU A 37 -0.11 9.54 7.43
CA GLU A 37 0.60 8.41 8.02
C GLU A 37 0.24 7.10 7.31
N LYS A 38 -1.03 6.93 6.92
CA LYS A 38 -1.50 5.85 6.05
C LYS A 38 -0.70 5.81 4.76
N LEU A 39 -0.51 6.95 4.11
CA LEU A 39 0.31 7.03 2.90
C LEU A 39 1.75 6.57 3.15
N SER A 40 2.39 7.01 4.23
CA SER A 40 3.75 6.57 4.57
C SER A 40 3.83 5.08 4.87
N LEU A 41 2.84 4.52 5.57
CA LEU A 41 2.77 3.09 5.88
C LEU A 41 2.47 2.25 4.62
N LEU A 42 1.63 2.74 3.70
CA LEU A 42 1.40 2.09 2.41
C LEU A 42 2.65 2.14 1.52
N GLN A 43 3.40 3.24 1.55
CA GLN A 43 4.68 3.34 0.87
C GLN A 43 5.71 2.35 1.43
N LEU A 44 5.78 2.23 2.76
CA LEU A 44 6.57 1.19 3.44
C LEU A 44 6.15 -0.21 2.99
N ALA A 45 4.84 -0.49 2.93
CA ALA A 45 4.34 -1.75 2.42
C ALA A 45 4.74 -2.00 0.96
N SER A 46 4.78 -0.98 0.10
CA SER A 46 5.25 -1.14 -1.29
C SER A 46 6.74 -1.52 -1.33
N MET A 47 7.55 -0.95 -0.44
CA MET A 47 8.95 -1.34 -0.28
C MET A 47 9.09 -2.77 0.22
N ILE A 48 8.29 -3.18 1.22
CA ILE A 48 8.25 -4.57 1.69
C ILE A 48 7.80 -5.51 0.58
N ALA A 49 6.84 -5.12 -0.26
CA ALA A 49 6.40 -5.90 -1.39
C ALA A 49 7.51 -6.10 -2.42
N ASN A 50 8.37 -5.10 -2.64
CA ASN A 50 9.55 -5.23 -3.51
C ASN A 50 10.62 -6.16 -2.94
N GLU A 51 10.73 -6.27 -1.61
CA GLU A 51 11.84 -6.99 -0.97
C GLU A 51 11.46 -8.39 -0.48
N LYS A 52 10.33 -8.49 0.21
CA LYS A 52 9.74 -9.74 0.73
C LYS A 52 8.21 -9.72 0.55
N PRO A 53 7.73 -10.00 -0.69
CA PRO A 53 6.30 -10.03 -1.00
C PRO A 53 5.53 -11.11 -0.22
N ASP A 54 6.20 -12.18 0.24
CA ASP A 54 5.63 -13.21 1.10
C ASP A 54 4.96 -12.67 2.36
N LEU A 55 5.57 -11.65 2.98
CA LEU A 55 5.09 -11.10 4.24
C LEU A 55 3.78 -10.33 4.07
N LEU A 56 3.53 -9.77 2.89
CA LEU A 56 2.32 -9.00 2.59
C LEU A 56 1.21 -9.83 1.95
N THR A 57 1.56 -10.96 1.34
CA THR A 57 0.61 -11.89 0.71
C THR A 57 -0.61 -12.23 1.60
N PRO A 58 -0.46 -12.57 2.91
CA PRO A 58 -1.61 -12.88 3.76
C PRO A 58 -2.46 -11.66 4.15
N TYR A 59 -1.97 -10.43 3.94
CA TYR A 59 -2.64 -9.20 4.33
C TYR A 59 -3.25 -8.44 3.15
N LEU A 60 -3.22 -9.01 1.93
CA LEU A 60 -3.75 -8.36 0.73
C LEU A 60 -5.23 -7.95 0.86
N SER A 61 -6.04 -8.78 1.50
CA SER A 61 -7.45 -8.49 1.77
C SER A 61 -7.66 -7.26 2.66
N GLN A 62 -6.69 -6.88 3.49
CA GLN A 62 -6.78 -5.67 4.29
C GLN A 62 -6.57 -4.41 3.44
N PHE A 63 -5.92 -4.51 2.28
CA PHE A 63 -5.68 -3.37 1.39
C PHE A 63 -6.88 -3.01 0.51
N ASP A 64 -7.82 -3.92 0.30
CA ASP A 64 -9.05 -3.64 -0.47
C ASP A 64 -9.83 -2.44 0.07
N GLN A 65 -9.92 -2.30 1.41
CA GLN A 65 -10.63 -1.17 2.01
C GLN A 65 -9.96 0.18 1.72
N TYR A 66 -8.63 0.18 1.55
CA TYR A 66 -7.84 1.38 1.25
C TYR A 66 -7.80 1.65 -0.26
N LEU A 67 -8.06 0.65 -1.10
CA LEU A 67 -8.21 0.81 -2.54
C LEU A 67 -9.47 1.63 -2.89
N LEU A 68 -10.54 1.46 -2.11
CA LEU A 68 -11.78 2.23 -2.25
C LEU A 68 -11.63 3.70 -1.85
N SER A 69 -10.56 4.06 -1.15
CA SER A 69 -10.29 5.43 -0.71
C SER A 69 -9.38 6.13 -1.73
N PRO A 70 -9.79 7.26 -2.34
CA PRO A 70 -9.05 7.90 -3.43
C PRO A 70 -7.66 8.40 -2.99
N SER A 71 -7.50 8.77 -1.72
CA SER A 71 -6.24 9.24 -1.16
C SER A 71 -5.21 8.11 -1.04
N THR A 72 -5.63 6.88 -0.75
CA THR A 72 -4.74 5.73 -0.51
C THR A 72 -4.67 4.77 -1.69
N CYS A 73 -5.60 4.87 -2.64
CA CYS A 73 -5.68 4.01 -3.82
C CYS A 73 -4.36 3.96 -4.59
N THR A 74 -3.76 5.11 -4.92
CA THR A 74 -2.47 5.17 -5.63
C THR A 74 -1.36 4.43 -4.90
N ALA A 75 -1.31 4.51 -3.56
CA ALA A 75 -0.30 3.82 -2.77
C ALA A 75 -0.53 2.29 -2.76
N VAL A 76 -1.79 1.84 -2.67
CA VAL A 76 -2.14 0.42 -2.79
C VAL A 76 -1.83 -0.12 -4.18
N LEU A 77 -2.11 0.65 -5.24
CA LEU A 77 -1.73 0.30 -6.62
C LEU A 77 -0.23 0.08 -6.76
N ASN A 78 0.60 0.94 -6.15
CA ASN A 78 2.05 0.76 -6.13
C ASN A 78 2.46 -0.54 -5.43
N ILE A 79 1.82 -0.91 -4.31
CA ILE A 79 2.05 -2.21 -3.64
C ILE A 79 1.72 -3.35 -4.60
N TYR A 80 0.59 -3.27 -5.29
CA TYR A 80 0.17 -4.32 -6.23
C TYR A 80 1.13 -4.42 -7.41
N MET A 81 1.57 -3.29 -7.95
CA MET A 81 2.56 -3.23 -9.03
C MET A 81 3.89 -3.87 -8.58
N SER A 82 4.36 -3.56 -7.37
CA SER A 82 5.53 -4.20 -6.76
C SER A 82 5.38 -5.72 -6.68
N LEU A 83 4.24 -6.22 -6.22
CA LEU A 83 3.98 -7.67 -6.14
C LEU A 83 3.93 -8.33 -7.53
N ILE A 84 3.35 -7.67 -8.53
CA ILE A 84 3.34 -8.15 -9.92
C ILE A 84 4.77 -8.23 -10.45
N SER A 85 5.58 -7.19 -10.23
CA SER A 85 7.00 -7.16 -10.61
C SER A 85 7.81 -8.28 -9.95
N GLN A 86 7.42 -8.71 -8.75
CA GLN A 86 8.00 -9.86 -8.05
C GLN A 86 7.44 -11.23 -8.49
N GLY A 87 6.59 -11.28 -9.52
CA GLY A 87 6.02 -12.52 -10.04
C GLY A 87 4.81 -13.07 -9.27
N ARG A 88 4.20 -12.28 -8.38
CA ARG A 88 3.01 -12.68 -7.59
C ARG A 88 1.69 -12.16 -8.14
N ALA A 89 1.61 -11.92 -9.44
CA ALA A 89 0.37 -11.49 -10.09
C ALA A 89 -0.82 -12.43 -9.80
N HIS A 90 -0.58 -13.73 -9.64
CA HIS A 90 -1.62 -14.71 -9.29
C HIS A 90 -2.26 -14.46 -7.92
N ALA A 91 -1.50 -13.96 -6.93
CA ALA A 91 -2.04 -13.60 -5.62
C ALA A 91 -2.93 -12.35 -5.69
N LEU A 92 -2.77 -11.53 -6.74
CA LEU A 92 -3.52 -10.31 -6.98
C LEU A 92 -4.76 -10.51 -7.86
N ALA A 93 -4.83 -11.62 -8.59
CA ALA A 93 -5.97 -11.96 -9.46
C ALA A 93 -7.36 -11.79 -8.79
N PRO A 94 -7.60 -12.22 -7.54
CA PRO A 94 -8.91 -12.02 -6.89
C PRO A 94 -9.19 -10.55 -6.50
N PHE A 95 -8.18 -9.70 -6.45
CA PHE A 95 -8.28 -8.29 -6.05
C PHE A 95 -8.39 -7.31 -7.24
N LEU A 96 -8.05 -7.76 -8.45
CA LEU A 96 -8.25 -7.01 -9.70
C LEU A 96 -9.68 -6.49 -9.93
N PRO A 97 -10.77 -7.25 -9.67
CA PRO A 97 -12.12 -6.71 -9.80
C PRO A 97 -12.42 -5.60 -8.79
N THR A 98 -11.89 -5.67 -7.57
CA THR A 98 -12.01 -4.58 -6.58
C THR A 98 -11.28 -3.33 -7.06
N LEU A 99 -10.11 -3.52 -7.67
CA LEU A 99 -9.31 -2.46 -8.28
C LEU A 99 -10.04 -1.77 -9.43
N SER A 100 -10.66 -2.55 -10.33
CA SER A 100 -11.49 -2.00 -11.40
C SER A 100 -12.60 -1.11 -10.83
N LYS A 101 -13.34 -1.61 -9.84
CA LYS A 101 -14.41 -0.86 -9.18
C LYS A 101 -13.92 0.41 -8.50
N ALA A 102 -12.73 0.38 -7.90
CA ALA A 102 -12.12 1.55 -7.29
C ALA A 102 -11.70 2.61 -8.33
N CYS A 103 -11.18 2.17 -9.48
CA CYS A 103 -10.87 3.07 -10.61
C CYS A 103 -12.12 3.65 -11.27
N GLU A 104 -13.24 2.91 -11.28
CA GLU A 104 -14.52 3.38 -11.81
C GLU A 104 -15.22 4.43 -10.92
N GLN A 105 -14.73 4.67 -9.70
CA GLN A 105 -15.27 5.70 -8.82
C GLN A 105 -14.99 7.11 -9.39
N PRO A 106 -15.99 8.03 -9.40
CA PRO A 106 -15.85 9.37 -9.96
C PRO A 106 -14.80 10.24 -9.25
N ALA A 107 -14.38 9.87 -8.04
CA ALA A 107 -13.27 10.50 -7.31
C ALA A 107 -11.90 10.27 -7.98
N PHE A 108 -11.72 9.19 -8.72
CA PHE A 108 -10.49 8.92 -9.49
C PHE A 108 -10.42 9.76 -10.77
N ASN A 109 -11.59 10.12 -11.32
CA ASN A 109 -11.70 10.94 -12.53
C ASN A 109 -11.17 12.37 -12.34
N GLY A 110 -11.13 12.87 -11.10
CA GLY A 110 -10.50 14.14 -10.76
C GLY A 110 -8.96 14.10 -10.82
N ASN A 111 -8.35 12.95 -10.51
CA ASN A 111 -6.89 12.77 -10.54
C ASN A 111 -6.38 12.38 -11.94
N LEU A 112 -7.22 11.79 -12.80
CA LEU A 112 -6.88 11.54 -14.22
C LEU A 112 -6.59 12.83 -15.00
N ALA A 113 -7.17 13.97 -14.59
CA ALA A 113 -6.87 15.27 -15.19
C ALA A 113 -5.42 15.76 -14.94
N THR A 114 -4.72 15.21 -13.93
CA THR A 114 -3.32 15.56 -13.62
C THR A 114 -2.28 14.61 -14.20
N PHE A 115 -2.66 13.40 -14.65
CA PHE A 115 -1.73 12.48 -15.32
C PHE A 115 -1.62 12.73 -16.84
N TYR A 116 -2.49 13.59 -17.39
CA TYR A 116 -2.47 14.04 -18.80
C TYR A 116 -2.07 15.52 -18.92
N LYS A 117 -0.90 15.89 -18.38
CA LYS A 117 -0.30 17.19 -18.68
C LYS A 117 1.21 17.10 -18.84
#